data_AF-T0Z5K4-F1
#
_entry.id   AF-T0Z5K4-F1
#
_cell.length_a   1.000
_cell.length_b   1.000
_cell.length_c   1.000
_cell.angle_alpha   90.00
_cell.angle_beta   90.00
_cell.angle_gamma   90.00
#
_symmetry.space_group_name_H-M   'P 1'
#
loop_
_entity.id
_entity.type
_entity.pdbx_description
1 polymer ?
#
loop_
_entity_poly.entity_id
_entity_poly.type
_entity_poly.pdbx_seq_one_letter_code
_entity_poly.pdbx_strand_id
1 'polypeptide(L)'
;MLRKNLKPLRLIGDLYYTLSVPGTISATAGDAPAFTQFGDLVQYRLGIEDVLDDKSGLGFILEIAGLSGLPFSVDGLPVNTHPSTFNLVGVQPTVEYNLTPRLAASFGVLFPAFGNNEYLAVTPNFSLWYYFQGGQDHLLPR
;
A
#
# COMPACT_ATOMS: atom_id res chain seq x y z
N MET A 1 -4.12 10.50 2.36
CA MET A 1 -2.70 10.81 2.56
C MET A 1 -2.49 11.96 3.51
N LEU A 2 -1.93 11.64 4.68
CA LEU A 2 -1.35 12.57 5.63
C LEU A 2 0.17 12.55 5.44
N ARG A 3 0.77 13.73 5.30
CA ARG A 3 2.22 13.90 5.23
C ARG A 3 2.62 15.06 6.13
N LYS A 4 3.60 14.85 7.01
CA LYS A 4 4.14 15.90 7.88
C LYS A 4 5.65 15.86 7.88
N ASN A 5 6.27 16.96 7.45
CA ASN A 5 7.71 17.14 7.52
C ASN A 5 8.08 17.60 8.95
N LEU A 6 8.81 16.76 9.68
CA LEU A 6 9.25 16.94 11.06
C LEU A 6 10.75 16.68 11.13
N LYS A 7 11.55 17.69 10.78
CA LYS A 7 13.01 17.55 10.65
C LYS A 7 13.63 16.83 11.86
N PRO A 8 14.47 15.81 11.64
CA PRO A 8 15.03 15.38 10.35
C PRO A 8 14.11 14.44 9.52
N LEU A 9 13.02 13.96 10.11
CA LEU A 9 12.17 12.92 9.55
C LEU A 9 10.94 13.48 8.81
N ARG A 10 10.33 12.63 8.01
CA ARG A 10 9.05 12.88 7.36
C ARG A 10 8.10 11.75 7.70
N LEU A 11 6.94 12.10 8.24
CA LEU A 11 5.90 11.14 8.58
C LEU A 11 4.90 11.05 7.43
N ILE A 12 4.56 9.83 7.06
CA ILE A 12 3.60 9.50 6.00
C ILE A 12 2.54 8.60 6.62
N GLY A 13 1.27 8.87 6.35
CA GLY A 13 0.16 8.07 6.86
C GLY A 13 -0.97 7.99 5.84
N ASP A 14 -1.55 6.81 5.70
CA ASP A 14 -2.72 6.58 4.87
C ASP A 14 -3.71 5.65 5.55
N LEU A 15 -4.99 5.89 5.28
CA LEU A 15 -6.10 5.02 5.63
C LEU A 15 -7.09 5.05 4.47
N TYR A 16 -7.39 3.89 3.93
CA TYR A 16 -8.34 3.68 2.85
C TYR A 16 -9.39 2.67 3.29
N TYR A 17 -10.63 2.97 2.93
CA TYR A 17 -11.75 2.06 3.07
C TYR A 17 -12.25 1.71 1.67
N THR A 18 -12.43 0.43 1.40
CA THR A 18 -12.94 -0.05 0.11
C THR A 18 -14.22 -0.83 0.35
N LEU A 19 -15.31 -0.35 -0.25
CA LEU A 19 -16.57 -1.08 -0.34
C LEU A 19 -16.39 -2.27 -1.30
N SER A 20 -16.72 -3.47 -0.83
CA SER A 20 -16.78 -4.68 -1.64
C SER A 20 -18.14 -4.75 -2.35
N VAL A 21 -18.12 -4.75 -3.68
CA VAL A 21 -19.34 -4.85 -4.48
C VAL A 21 -19.72 -6.32 -4.65
N PRO A 22 -21.00 -6.70 -4.47
CA PRO A 22 -21.46 -8.06 -4.71
C PRO A 22 -21.18 -8.52 -6.13
N GLY A 23 -20.80 -9.79 -6.25
CA GLY A 23 -20.50 -10.42 -7.52
C GLY A 23 -21.11 -11.81 -7.65
N THR A 24 -20.79 -12.45 -8.76
CA THR A 24 -21.08 -13.87 -8.96
C THR A 24 -19.80 -14.53 -9.43
N ILE A 25 -19.37 -15.57 -8.72
CA ILE A 25 -18.08 -16.23 -8.97
C ILE A 25 -18.34 -17.73 -9.11
N SER A 26 -17.66 -18.36 -10.07
CA SER A 26 -17.53 -19.81 -10.15
C SER A 26 -16.20 -20.19 -9.52
N ALA A 27 -16.22 -20.97 -8.44
CA ALA A 27 -15.00 -21.36 -7.73
C ALA A 27 -14.10 -22.26 -8.59
N THR A 28 -14.70 -23.12 -9.42
CA THR A 28 -13.98 -23.95 -10.40
C THR A 28 -14.67 -23.94 -11.77
N ALA A 29 -13.92 -24.37 -12.79
CA ALA A 29 -14.45 -24.52 -14.15
C ALA A 29 -15.53 -25.62 -14.17
N GLY A 30 -16.79 -25.21 -14.31
CA GLY A 30 -17.95 -26.11 -14.32
C GLY A 30 -18.94 -25.87 -13.19
N ASP A 31 -18.57 -25.08 -12.17
CA ASP A 31 -19.48 -24.73 -11.09
C ASP A 31 -20.54 -23.72 -11.56
N ALA A 32 -21.78 -23.97 -11.13
CA ALA A 32 -22.84 -22.98 -11.26
C ALA A 32 -22.41 -21.68 -10.57
N PRO A 33 -22.52 -20.51 -11.23
CA PRO A 33 -22.14 -19.24 -10.64
C PRO A 33 -22.93 -19.00 -9.35
N ALA A 34 -22.23 -18.74 -8.24
CA ALA A 34 -22.85 -18.46 -6.95
C ALA A 34 -22.71 -16.99 -6.59
N PHE A 35 -23.77 -16.42 -6.00
CA PHE A 35 -23.70 -15.08 -5.41
C PHE A 35 -22.55 -15.04 -4.39
N THR A 36 -21.66 -14.06 -4.51
CA THR A 36 -20.51 -13.90 -3.64
C THR A 36 -20.42 -12.46 -3.16
N GLN A 37 -20.31 -12.30 -1.85
CA GLN A 37 -20.09 -11.05 -1.14
C GLN A 37 -18.86 -11.20 -0.26
N PHE A 38 -17.83 -10.40 -0.55
CA PHE A 38 -16.68 -10.24 0.34
C PHE A 38 -17.00 -9.20 1.41
N GLY A 39 -16.28 -9.28 2.53
CA GLY A 39 -16.22 -8.17 3.48
C GLY A 39 -15.56 -6.95 2.88
N ASP A 40 -15.88 -5.78 3.40
CA ASP A 40 -15.21 -4.54 3.01
C ASP A 40 -13.74 -4.55 3.45
N LEU A 41 -12.91 -3.73 2.82
CA LEU A 41 -11.47 -3.71 3.10
C LEU A 41 -11.07 -2.42 3.80
N VAL A 42 -10.15 -2.55 4.75
CA VAL A 42 -9.41 -1.42 5.33
C VAL A 42 -7.94 -1.59 5.02
N GLN A 43 -7.35 -0.60 4.35
CA GLN A 43 -5.93 -0.54 4.11
C GLN A 43 -5.34 0.64 4.88
N TYR A 44 -4.23 0.41 5.56
CA TYR A 44 -3.56 1.46 6.32
C TYR A 44 -2.05 1.41 6.08
N ARG A 45 -1.42 2.58 6.12
CA ARG A 45 0.02 2.74 5.96
C ARG A 45 0.54 3.76 6.96
N LEU A 46 1.67 3.46 7.58
CA LEU A 46 2.43 4.41 8.38
C LEU A 46 3.90 4.31 7.96
N GLY A 47 4.48 5.43 7.56
CA GLY A 47 5.86 5.52 7.09
C GLY A 47 6.65 6.60 7.81
N ILE A 48 7.93 6.31 8.02
CA ILE A 48 8.93 7.29 8.42
C ILE A 48 9.96 7.34 7.31
N GLU A 49 10.29 8.54 6.86
CA GLU A 49 11.31 8.79 5.87
C GLU A 49 12.41 9.69 6.42
N ASP A 50 13.64 9.38 6.07
CA ASP A 50 14.81 10.22 6.26
C ASP A 50 15.39 10.62 4.90
N VAL A 51 15.46 11.93 4.65
CA VAL A 51 16.09 12.49 3.44
C VAL A 51 17.54 12.81 3.79
N LEU A 52 18.43 11.94 3.32
CA LEU A 52 19.85 12.01 3.62
C LEU A 52 20.57 13.11 2.83
N ASP A 53 20.22 13.25 1.56
CA ASP A 53 20.84 14.24 0.68
C ASP A 53 19.80 14.90 -0.22
N ASP A 54 19.56 16.19 0.06
CA ASP A 54 18.64 17.03 -0.68
C ASP A 54 19.07 17.20 -2.15
N LYS A 55 20.38 17.09 -2.47
CA LYS A 55 20.90 17.28 -3.83
C LYS A 55 20.60 16.10 -4.75
N SER A 56 20.86 14.90 -4.26
CA SER A 56 20.56 13.67 -5.00
C SER A 56 19.12 13.20 -4.81
N GLY A 57 18.38 13.77 -3.86
CA GLY A 57 17.07 13.27 -3.43
C GLY A 57 17.15 11.87 -2.84
N LEU A 58 18.31 11.48 -2.29
CA LEU A 58 18.48 10.19 -1.64
C LEU A 58 17.68 10.17 -0.34
N GLY A 59 16.72 9.25 -0.28
CA GLY A 59 15.86 9.03 0.89
C GLY A 59 15.77 7.56 1.26
N PHE A 60 15.59 7.31 2.56
CA PHE A 60 15.23 6.00 3.08
C PHE A 60 13.87 6.08 3.74
N ILE A 61 13.00 5.13 3.43
CA ILE A 61 11.67 5.03 4.02
C ILE A 61 11.53 3.69 4.70
N LEU A 62 10.96 3.69 5.89
CA LEU A 62 10.48 2.50 6.56
C LEU A 62 8.97 2.61 6.73
N GLU A 63 8.23 1.72 6.10
CA GLU A 63 6.77 1.72 6.08
C GLU A 63 6.22 0.45 6.76
N ILE A 64 5.15 0.62 7.52
CA ILE A 64 4.26 -0.46 7.95
C ILE A 64 3.00 -0.32 7.11
N ALA A 65 2.67 -1.35 6.34
CA ALA A 65 1.47 -1.41 5.51
C ALA A 65 0.59 -2.57 5.97
N GLY A 66 -0.70 -2.34 6.10
CA GLY A 66 -1.66 -3.35 6.48
C GLY A 66 -2.90 -3.35 5.61
N LEU A 67 -3.50 -4.53 5.47
CA LEU A 67 -4.76 -4.77 4.78
C LEU A 67 -5.61 -5.72 5.61
N SER A 68 -6.85 -5.33 5.88
CA SER A 68 -7.80 -6.07 6.68
C SER A 68 -9.08 -6.29 5.88
N GLY A 69 -9.54 -7.54 5.79
CA GLY A 69 -10.89 -7.89 5.36
C GLY A 69 -11.84 -7.91 6.55
N LEU A 70 -12.86 -7.05 6.53
CA LEU A 70 -13.84 -6.90 7.60
C LEU A 70 -14.89 -8.02 7.57
N PRO A 71 -15.51 -8.37 8.71
CA PRO A 71 -16.55 -9.41 8.76
C PRO A 71 -17.90 -8.94 8.20
N PHE A 72 -17.98 -7.73 7.65
CA PHE A 72 -19.21 -7.10 7.18
C PHE A 72 -18.95 -6.26 5.93
N SER A 73 -20.02 -5.89 5.25
CA SER A 73 -20.04 -4.83 4.23
C SER A 73 -21.05 -3.75 4.60
N VAL A 74 -20.77 -2.49 4.26
CA VAL A 74 -21.66 -1.37 4.61
C VAL A 74 -22.92 -1.33 3.77
N ASP A 75 -22.98 -2.07 2.66
CA ASP A 75 -24.21 -2.27 1.89
C ASP A 75 -25.25 -3.16 2.60
N GLY A 76 -24.85 -3.80 3.71
CA GLY A 76 -25.70 -4.66 4.53
C GLY A 76 -25.89 -6.07 3.98
N LEU A 77 -25.27 -6.42 2.85
CA LEU A 77 -25.30 -7.77 2.31
C LEU A 77 -24.45 -8.71 3.19
N PRO A 78 -24.91 -9.96 3.43
CA PRO A 78 -24.17 -10.89 4.25
C PRO A 78 -22.90 -11.36 3.54
N VAL A 79 -21.74 -11.18 4.19
CA VAL A 79 -20.46 -11.73 3.74
C VAL A 79 -20.56 -13.25 3.76
N ASN A 80 -20.38 -13.87 2.60
CA ASN A 80 -20.57 -15.31 2.42
C ASN A 80 -19.30 -16.02 1.91
N THR A 81 -18.15 -15.36 2.03
CA THR A 81 -16.85 -15.92 1.70
C THR A 81 -16.19 -16.54 2.92
N HIS A 82 -15.42 -17.60 2.71
CA HIS A 82 -14.62 -18.25 3.74
C HIS A 82 -13.14 -18.27 3.32
N PRO A 83 -12.23 -17.69 4.12
CA PRO A 83 -12.48 -17.02 5.41
C PRO A 83 -13.26 -15.70 5.25
N SER A 84 -14.09 -15.36 6.25
CA SER A 84 -14.92 -14.14 6.21
C SER A 84 -14.14 -12.88 6.63
N THR A 85 -12.95 -13.06 7.20
CA THR A 85 -12.03 -12.00 7.58
C THR A 85 -10.60 -12.45 7.35
N PHE A 86 -9.74 -11.49 7.06
CA PHE A 86 -8.30 -11.70 7.02
C PHE A 86 -7.59 -10.44 7.48
N ASN A 87 -6.33 -10.59 7.88
CA ASN A 87 -5.47 -9.47 8.19
C ASN A 87 -4.08 -9.77 7.64
N LEU A 88 -3.45 -8.77 7.05
CA LEU A 88 -2.08 -8.81 6.57
C LEU A 88 -1.39 -7.53 7.01
N VAL A 89 -0.21 -7.65 7.59
CA VAL A 89 0.67 -6.55 7.96
C VAL A 89 2.06 -6.88 7.47
N GLY A 90 2.65 -5.93 6.76
CA GLY A 90 4.02 -6.01 6.29
C GLY A 90 4.83 -4.78 6.66
N VAL A 91 6.14 -4.97 6.65
CA VAL A 91 7.13 -3.91 6.83
C VAL A 91 7.91 -3.77 5.53
N GLN A 92 7.97 -2.55 5.01
CA GLN A 92 8.63 -2.22 3.75
C GLN A 92 9.74 -1.20 3.99
N PRO A 93 11.01 -1.62 3.98
CA PRO A 93 12.11 -0.71 3.71
C PRO A 93 12.11 -0.31 2.22
N THR A 94 12.31 0.97 1.95
CA THR A 94 12.38 1.57 0.62
C THR A 94 13.56 2.53 0.54
N VAL A 95 14.23 2.55 -0.61
CA VAL A 95 15.22 3.56 -0.98
C VAL A 95 14.66 4.38 -2.14
N GLU A 96 14.77 5.70 -2.05
CA GLU A 96 14.36 6.63 -3.11
C GLU A 96 15.54 7.44 -3.59
N TYR A 97 15.57 7.75 -4.90
CA TYR A 97 16.66 8.48 -5.53
C TYR A 97 16.19 9.23 -6.79
N ASN A 98 16.72 10.44 -7.03
CA ASN A 98 16.50 11.15 -8.28
C ASN A 98 17.50 10.71 -9.35
N LEU A 99 17.04 9.93 -10.33
CA LEU A 99 17.84 9.54 -11.49
C LEU A 99 18.19 10.74 -12.38
N THR A 100 17.26 11.68 -12.52
CA THR A 100 17.46 12.97 -13.22
C THR A 100 16.64 14.05 -12.50
N PRO A 101 16.81 15.36 -12.81
CA PRO A 101 15.96 16.43 -12.28
C PRO A 101 14.46 16.29 -12.60
N ARG A 102 14.07 15.34 -13.45
CA ARG A 102 12.67 15.07 -13.82
C ARG A 102 12.26 13.62 -13.57
N LEU A 103 13.16 12.77 -13.10
CA LEU A 103 12.94 11.33 -12.95
C LEU A 103 13.38 10.90 -11.56
N ALA A 104 12.44 10.45 -10.75
CA ALA A 104 12.67 9.85 -9.45
C ALA A 104 12.31 8.37 -9.49
N ALA A 105 13.07 7.54 -8.78
CA ALA A 105 12.79 6.12 -8.64
C ALA A 105 12.76 5.74 -7.16
N SER A 106 11.93 4.76 -6.82
CA SER A 106 11.99 4.09 -5.53
C SER A 106 12.02 2.57 -5.69
N PHE A 107 12.74 1.94 -4.77
CA PHE A 107 12.90 0.50 -4.70
C PHE A 107 12.70 0.05 -3.26
N GLY A 108 11.74 -0.83 -3.04
CA GLY A 108 11.45 -1.37 -1.72
C GLY A 108 11.06 -2.85 -1.79
N VAL A 109 11.03 -3.48 -0.62
CA VAL A 109 10.57 -4.88 -0.48
C VAL A 109 9.61 -4.95 0.68
N LEU A 110 8.38 -5.34 0.43
CA LEU A 110 7.41 -5.59 1.48
C LEU A 110 7.67 -6.98 2.06
N PHE A 111 8.12 -7.02 3.32
CA PHE A 111 8.24 -8.25 4.08
C PHE A 111 6.96 -8.50 4.88
N PRO A 112 6.37 -9.70 4.81
CA PRO A 112 5.24 -10.04 5.65
C PRO A 112 5.72 -10.12 7.11
N ALA A 113 5.09 -9.36 7.99
CA ALA A 113 5.42 -9.34 9.42
C ALA A 113 4.40 -10.12 10.24
N PHE A 114 3.12 -10.01 9.88
CA PHE A 114 2.01 -10.69 10.53
C PHE A 114 0.86 -10.89 9.56
N GLY A 115 0.12 -11.97 9.70
CA GLY A 115 -1.16 -12.11 9.02
C GLY A 115 -1.92 -13.35 9.48
N ASN A 116 -3.23 -13.31 9.26
CA ASN A 116 -4.13 -14.44 9.47
C ASN A 116 -5.01 -14.58 8.25
N ASN A 117 -5.32 -15.83 7.89
CA ASN A 117 -6.24 -16.15 6.81
C ASN A 117 -5.83 -15.58 5.43
N GLU A 118 -4.55 -15.29 5.24
CA GLU A 118 -3.98 -14.74 4.00
C GLU A 118 -2.58 -15.30 3.76
N TYR A 119 -2.16 -15.39 2.50
CA TYR A 119 -0.83 -15.89 2.16
C TYR A 119 0.24 -14.82 2.41
N LEU A 120 1.24 -15.16 3.24
CA LEU A 120 2.38 -14.29 3.49
C LEU A 120 3.38 -14.39 2.34
N ALA A 121 3.53 -13.31 1.58
CA ALA A 121 4.50 -13.22 0.48
C ALA A 121 5.49 -12.08 0.71
N VAL A 122 6.75 -12.31 0.33
CA VAL A 122 7.73 -11.24 0.14
C VAL A 122 7.48 -10.62 -1.22
N THR A 123 7.11 -9.34 -1.25
CA THR A 123 6.71 -8.67 -2.49
C THR A 123 7.69 -7.53 -2.81
N PRO A 124 8.52 -7.65 -3.86
CA PRO A 124 9.32 -6.52 -4.32
C PRO A 124 8.41 -5.43 -4.88
N ASN A 125 8.74 -4.18 -4.60
CA ASN A 125 8.00 -3.01 -5.06
C ASN A 125 8.98 -2.02 -5.71
N PHE A 126 8.62 -1.52 -6.89
CA PHE A 126 9.38 -0.51 -7.59
C PHE A 126 8.43 0.54 -8.12
N SER A 127 8.86 1.80 -8.09
CA SER A 127 8.10 2.85 -8.71
C SER A 127 9.01 3.88 -9.37
N LEU A 128 8.48 4.52 -10.40
CA LEU A 128 9.18 5.47 -11.23
C LEU A 128 8.25 6.65 -11.50
N TRP A 129 8.70 7.85 -11.14
CA TRP A 129 7.94 9.08 -11.32
C TRP A 129 8.64 10.01 -12.27
N TYR A 130 7.91 10.45 -13.30
CA TYR A 130 8.36 11.47 -14.24
C TYR A 130 7.58 12.76 -14.05
N TYR A 131 8.29 13.87 -13.86
CA TYR A 131 7.71 15.19 -13.67
C TYR A 131 7.76 15.99 -14.97
N PHE A 132 6.57 16.29 -15.52
CA PHE A 132 6.42 16.98 -16.81
C PHE A 132 6.72 18.48 -16.76
N GLN A 133 6.65 19.13 -15.59
CA GLN A 133 7.11 20.51 -15.41
C GLN A 133 8.60 20.53 -15.08
N GLY A 134 9.40 21.11 -15.97
CA GLY A 134 10.80 21.41 -15.70
C GLY A 134 10.92 22.71 -14.90
N GLY A 135 11.64 22.68 -13.78
CA GLY A 135 11.93 23.91 -13.02
C GLY A 135 12.22 23.72 -11.53
N GLN A 136 12.08 22.52 -10.96
CA GLN A 136 12.55 22.23 -9.60
C GLN A 136 13.97 21.63 -9.67
N ASP A 137 14.93 22.30 -9.04
CA ASP A 137 16.30 21.77 -8.87
C ASP A 137 16.30 20.45 -8.07
N HIS A 138 15.27 20.20 -7.26
CA HIS A 138 15.11 19.01 -6.43
C HIS A 138 13.64 18.56 -6.37
N LEU A 139 13.36 17.30 -6.73
CA LEU A 139 12.01 16.71 -6.72
C LEU A 139 11.57 16.21 -5.33
N LEU A 140 12.54 15.93 -4.45
CA LEU A 140 12.32 15.41 -3.10
C LEU A 140 12.93 16.35 -2.04
N PRO A 141 12.44 17.59 -1.90
CA PRO A 141 12.93 18.50 -0.86
C PRO A 141 12.42 18.09 0.54
N ARG A 142 13.24 18.31 1.57
CA ARG A 142 12.89 18.20 3.00
C ARG A 142 11.64 18.99 3.41
#